data_AF-A0A1V3WPR7-F1
#
_entry.id   AF-A0A1V3WPR7-F1
#
_cell.length_a   1.000
_cell.length_b   1.000
_cell.length_c   1.000
_cell.angle_alpha   90.00
_cell.angle_beta   90.00
_cell.angle_gamma   90.00
#
_symmetry.space_group_name_H-M   'P 1'
#
loop_
_entity.id
_entity.type
_entity.pdbx_description
1 polymer ?
#
loop_
_entity_poly.entity_id
_entity_poly.type
_entity_poly.pdbx_seq_one_letter_code
_entity_poly.pdbx_strand_id
1 'polypeptide(L)'
;MDHSYAADVGKAMGPVFKPLGFDWHINVALLGSFSAREMFVSAVGQVSAATDPANPHGALVALTDDDGHKLFSAPTVIALLAYFIFALQCMSTVAVMRRETNSWRWPAVAFSYMFGLAWVAAFAARSIAIGLGA
;
A
#
# COMPACT_ATOMS: atom_id res chain seq x y z
N MET A 1 17.96 -0.22 -7.10
CA MET A 1 17.82 -0.48 -5.65
C MET A 1 17.25 -1.87 -5.39
N ASP A 2 17.44 -2.80 -6.33
CA ASP A 2 16.76 -4.10 -6.39
C ASP A 2 17.23 -5.15 -5.38
N HIS A 3 18.16 -4.78 -4.50
CA HIS A 3 18.78 -5.66 -3.50
C HIS A 3 18.71 -5.06 -2.08
N SER A 4 17.75 -4.17 -1.82
CA SER A 4 17.47 -3.71 -0.45
C SER A 4 16.47 -4.66 0.22
N TYR A 5 16.68 -4.95 1.52
CA TYR A 5 15.76 -5.78 2.31
C TYR A 5 14.31 -5.28 2.24
N ALA A 6 14.11 -3.96 2.17
CA ALA A 6 12.78 -3.39 1.99
C ALA A 6 12.18 -3.72 0.62
N ALA A 7 12.98 -3.69 -0.45
CA ALA A 7 12.54 -4.05 -1.79
C ALA A 7 12.19 -5.54 -1.88
N ASP A 8 12.96 -6.42 -1.25
CA ASP A 8 12.66 -7.86 -1.21
C ASP A 8 11.32 -8.15 -0.53
N VAL A 9 11.04 -7.50 0.60
CA VAL A 9 9.75 -7.64 1.30
C VAL A 9 8.61 -7.05 0.46
N GLY A 10 8.80 -5.89 -0.18
CA GLY A 10 7.81 -5.28 -1.06
C GLY A 10 7.48 -6.14 -2.28
N LYS A 11 8.50 -6.76 -2.89
CA LYS A 11 8.36 -7.67 -4.04
C LYS A 11 7.69 -8.98 -3.62
N ALA A 12 7.95 -9.49 -2.41
CA ALA A 12 7.27 -10.66 -1.86
C ALA A 12 5.76 -10.44 -1.67
N MET A 13 5.32 -9.21 -1.41
CA MET A 13 3.90 -8.83 -1.35
C MET A 13 3.29 -8.61 -2.74
N GLY A 14 4.12 -8.41 -3.77
CA GLY A 14 3.75 -8.21 -5.17
C GLY A 14 2.60 -9.10 -5.66
N PRO A 15 2.64 -10.44 -5.55
CA PRO A 15 1.59 -11.30 -6.12
C PRO A 15 0.19 -11.04 -5.52
N VAL A 16 0.10 -10.59 -4.26
CA VAL A 16 -1.19 -10.30 -3.62
C VAL A 16 -1.74 -8.96 -4.09
N PHE A 17 -0.89 -7.96 -4.30
CA PHE A 17 -1.33 -6.59 -4.63
C PHE A 17 -1.19 -6.20 -6.10
N LYS A 18 -0.53 -7.00 -6.93
CA LYS A 18 -0.48 -6.82 -8.40
C LYS A 18 -1.87 -6.67 -9.04
N PRO A 19 -2.93 -7.43 -8.68
CA PRO A 19 -4.27 -7.19 -9.25
C PRO A 19 -4.87 -5.82 -8.87
N LEU A 20 -4.39 -5.20 -7.78
CA LEU A 20 -4.76 -3.85 -7.36
C LEU A 20 -3.90 -2.78 -8.04
N GLY A 21 -2.91 -3.17 -8.85
CA GLY A 21 -1.96 -2.27 -9.48
C GLY A 21 -1.00 -1.62 -8.49
N PHE A 22 -0.74 -2.27 -7.35
CA PHE A 22 0.27 -1.79 -6.40
C PHE A 22 1.59 -2.49 -6.67
N ASP A 23 2.55 -1.69 -7.10
CA ASP A 23 3.93 -2.10 -7.28
C ASP A 23 4.68 -2.24 -5.93
N TRP A 24 5.87 -2.83 -5.96
CA TRP A 24 6.71 -3.01 -4.79
C TRP A 24 6.99 -1.69 -4.06
N HIS A 25 7.12 -0.56 -4.77
CA HIS A 25 7.30 0.76 -4.14
C HIS A 25 6.10 1.14 -3.24
N ILE A 26 4.87 0.90 -3.73
CA ILE A 26 3.63 1.13 -2.97
C ILE A 26 3.55 0.15 -1.80
N ASN A 27 3.89 -1.12 -2.02
CA ASN A 27 3.84 -2.14 -0.97
C ASN A 27 4.80 -1.82 0.19
N VAL A 28 6.01 -1.34 -0.10
CA VAL A 28 6.96 -0.87 0.93
C VAL A 28 6.41 0.34 1.67
N ALA A 29 5.83 1.31 0.96
CA ALA A 29 5.21 2.48 1.60
C ALA A 29 3.99 2.09 2.47
N LEU A 30 3.19 1.10 2.05
CA LEU A 30 2.09 0.52 2.83
C LEU A 30 2.58 -0.21 4.09
N LEU A 31 3.76 -0.84 4.05
CA LEU A 31 4.36 -1.40 5.26
C LEU A 31 4.78 -0.29 6.23
N GLY A 32 5.32 0.81 5.74
CA GLY A 32 5.64 1.98 6.55
C GLY A 32 4.40 2.60 7.21
N SER A 33 3.25 2.57 6.53
CA SER A 33 2.01 3.18 7.02
C SER A 33 1.38 2.50 8.24
N PHE A 34 1.82 1.28 8.60
CA PHE A 34 1.42 0.63 9.86
C PHE A 34 1.92 1.37 11.11
N SER A 35 3.00 2.14 10.99
CA SER A 35 3.50 2.98 12.09
C SER A 35 2.63 4.22 12.29
N ALA A 36 2.45 5.01 11.22
CA ALA A 36 1.54 6.13 11.15
C ALA A 36 1.07 6.34 9.70
N ARG A 37 -0.19 6.73 9.50
CA ARG A 37 -0.79 6.86 8.16
C ARG A 37 -0.09 7.90 7.27
N GLU A 38 0.48 8.94 7.88
CA GLU A 38 1.28 9.98 7.20
C GLU A 38 2.66 9.50 6.72
N MET A 39 3.18 8.40 7.29
CA MET A 39 4.48 7.84 6.89
C MET A 39 4.45 7.27 5.47
N PHE A 40 3.26 6.98 4.92
CA PHE A 40 3.12 6.60 3.52
C PHE A 40 3.69 7.68 2.58
N VAL A 41 3.29 8.94 2.80
CA VAL A 41 3.71 10.08 1.96
C VAL A 41 5.22 10.31 2.09
N SER A 42 5.74 10.20 3.32
CA SER A 42 7.17 10.29 3.58
C SER A 42 7.94 9.18 2.85
N ALA A 43 7.48 7.93 2.93
CA ALA A 43 8.13 6.79 2.30
C ALA A 43 8.15 6.92 0.77
N VAL A 44 7.03 7.30 0.14
CA VAL A 44 6.98 7.54 -1.32
C VAL A 44 7.88 8.72 -1.71
N GLY A 45 7.93 9.78 -0.90
CA GLY A 45 8.82 10.92 -1.12
C GLY A 45 10.29 10.55 -1.05
N GLN A 46 10.68 9.70 -0.09
CA GLN A 46 12.06 9.19 0.03
C GLN A 46 12.45 8.30 -1.15
N VAL A 47 11.55 7.41 -1.58
CA VAL A 47 11.75 6.57 -2.79
C VAL A 47 11.95 7.44 -4.03
N SER A 48 11.15 8.50 -4.17
CA SER A 48 11.26 9.41 -5.31
C SER A 48 12.56 10.22 -5.28
N ALA A 49 12.91 10.78 -4.12
CA ALA A 49 14.16 11.51 -3.93
C ALA A 49 15.40 10.63 -4.10
N ALA A 50 15.30 9.33 -3.78
CA ALA A 50 16.36 8.36 -4.05
C ALA A 50 16.51 8.04 -5.54
N THR A 51 15.46 8.23 -6.33
CA THR A 51 15.47 8.00 -7.79
C THR A 51 16.05 9.22 -8.52
N ASP A 52 15.61 10.42 -8.18
CA ASP A 52 16.17 11.68 -8.67
C ASP A 52 16.24 12.72 -7.52
N PRO A 53 17.43 12.92 -6.93
CA PRO A 53 17.62 13.90 -5.87
C PRO A 53 17.43 15.35 -6.33
N ALA A 54 17.62 15.65 -7.61
CA ALA A 54 17.56 17.01 -8.15
C ALA A 54 16.12 17.44 -8.47
N ASN A 55 15.23 16.50 -8.79
CA ASN A 55 13.81 16.77 -9.03
C ASN A 55 12.90 15.66 -8.45
N PRO A 56 12.75 15.59 -7.11
CA PRO A 56 11.98 14.54 -6.46
C PRO A 56 10.49 14.57 -6.82
N HIS A 57 9.92 15.73 -7.18
CA HIS A 57 8.54 15.80 -7.64
C HIS A 57 8.36 15.25 -9.06
N GLY A 58 9.29 15.58 -9.96
CA GLY A 58 9.29 15.06 -11.33
C GLY A 58 9.47 13.55 -11.38
N ALA A 59 10.39 13.02 -10.56
CA ALA A 59 10.55 11.57 -10.40
C ALA A 59 9.25 10.89 -9.96
N LEU A 60 8.53 11.47 -8.99
CA LEU A 60 7.32 10.88 -8.42
C LEU A 60 6.20 10.72 -9.46
N VAL A 61 6.09 11.69 -10.38
CA VAL A 61 5.13 11.67 -11.49
C VAL A 61 5.57 10.73 -12.62
N ALA A 62 6.88 10.57 -12.79
CA ALA A 62 7.49 9.71 -13.80
C ALA A 62 7.70 8.25 -13.35
N LEU A 63 7.48 7.94 -12.06
CA LEU A 63 7.58 6.58 -11.52
C LEU A 63 6.64 5.64 -12.29
N THR A 64 7.20 4.53 -12.75
CA THR A 64 6.49 3.48 -13.49
C THR A 64 6.55 2.17 -12.72
N ASP A 65 5.49 1.38 -12.86
CA ASP A 65 5.41 -0.01 -12.39
C ASP A 65 6.25 -0.91 -13.32
N ASP A 66 6.50 -2.16 -12.92
CA ASP A 66 7.21 -3.19 -13.69
C ASP A 66 6.62 -3.40 -15.09
N ASP A 67 5.32 -3.15 -15.27
CA ASP A 67 4.60 -3.23 -16.54
C ASP A 67 4.69 -1.94 -17.40
N GLY A 68 5.48 -0.94 -16.97
CA GLY A 68 5.73 0.32 -17.70
C GLY A 68 4.61 1.35 -17.62
N HIS A 69 3.55 1.08 -16.86
CA HIS A 69 2.46 2.02 -16.60
C HIS A 69 2.83 3.01 -15.50
N LYS A 70 2.24 4.22 -15.51
CA LYS A 70 2.40 5.18 -14.42
C LYS A 70 1.96 4.55 -13.09
N LEU A 71 2.86 4.56 -12.11
CA LEU A 71 2.69 3.95 -10.81
C LEU A 71 1.49 4.57 -10.06
N PHE A 72 1.30 5.88 -10.18
CA PHE A 72 0.13 6.61 -9.70
C PHE A 72 -0.85 6.93 -10.83
N SER A 73 -1.37 5.90 -11.50
CA SER A 73 -2.51 6.04 -12.42
C SER A 73 -3.81 6.36 -11.66
N ALA A 74 -4.80 6.97 -12.33
CA ALA A 74 -6.11 7.24 -11.73
C ALA A 74 -6.76 5.99 -11.10
N PRO A 75 -6.83 4.82 -11.77
CA PRO A 75 -7.39 3.61 -11.17
C PRO A 75 -6.57 3.09 -9.98
N THR A 76 -5.23 3.20 -10.01
CA THR A 76 -4.37 2.81 -8.87
C THR A 76 -4.59 3.73 -7.66
N VAL A 77 -4.71 5.04 -7.88
CA VAL A 77 -4.96 6.01 -6.79
C VAL A 77 -6.34 5.80 -6.18
N ILE A 78 -7.36 5.54 -6.99
CA ILE A 78 -8.71 5.19 -6.51
C ILE A 78 -8.67 3.92 -5.66
N ALA A 79 -7.95 2.90 -6.11
CA ALA A 79 -7.76 1.65 -5.35
C ALA A 79 -7.01 1.88 -4.03
N LEU A 80 -5.97 2.74 -4.02
CA LEU A 80 -5.24 3.13 -2.81
C LEU A 80 -6.16 3.84 -1.81
N LEU A 81 -6.97 4.80 -2.27
CA LEU A 81 -7.93 5.49 -1.41
C LEU A 81 -8.94 4.53 -0.81
N ALA A 82 -9.52 3.64 -1.62
CA ALA A 82 -10.43 2.61 -1.16
C ALA A 82 -9.77 1.68 -0.14
N TYR A 83 -8.53 1.25 -0.39
CA TYR A 83 -7.76 0.44 0.55
C TYR A 83 -7.60 1.15 1.89
N PHE A 84 -7.14 2.41 1.91
CA PHE A 84 -6.92 3.17 3.14
C PHE A 84 -8.19 3.48 3.94
N ILE A 85 -9.35 3.55 3.29
CA ILE A 85 -10.65 3.74 3.98
C ILE A 85 -10.96 2.54 4.89
N PHE A 86 -10.68 1.32 4.42
CA PHE A 86 -11.02 0.08 5.14
C PHE A 86 -9.85 -0.53 5.92
N ALA A 87 -8.61 -0.24 5.51
CA ALA A 87 -7.43 -0.85 6.11
C ALA A 87 -7.22 -0.35 7.55
N LEU A 88 -7.53 -1.23 8.52
CA LEU A 88 -7.17 -1.06 9.92
C LEU A 88 -5.68 -1.37 10.14
N GLN A 89 -4.84 -0.39 9.83
CA GLN A 89 -3.37 -0.48 9.99
C GLN A 89 -2.85 0.07 11.32
N CYS A 90 -3.73 0.49 12.23
CA CYS A 90 -3.32 1.10 13.49
C CYS A 90 -2.81 0.03 14.48
N MET A 91 -1.49 -0.04 14.70
CA MET A 91 -0.89 -0.96 15.68
C MET A 91 -1.44 -0.78 17.11
N SER A 92 -1.85 0.44 17.47
CA SER A 92 -2.47 0.75 18.76
C SER A 92 -3.76 -0.03 19.00
N THR A 93 -4.63 -0.16 17.99
CA THR A 93 -5.89 -0.90 18.09
C THR A 93 -5.64 -2.40 18.30
N VAL A 94 -4.69 -2.97 17.57
CA VAL A 94 -4.29 -4.39 17.71
C VAL A 94 -3.70 -4.64 19.10
N ALA A 95 -2.85 -3.72 19.59
CA ALA A 95 -2.22 -3.82 20.90
C ALA A 95 -3.24 -3.77 22.05
N VAL A 96 -4.22 -2.86 21.97
CA VAL A 96 -5.32 -2.78 22.95
C VAL A 96 -6.19 -4.03 22.88
N MET A 97 -6.60 -4.46 21.69
CA MET A 97 -7.43 -5.67 21.53
C MET A 97 -6.75 -6.91 22.10
N ARG A 98 -5.43 -7.05 21.90
CA ARG A 98 -4.63 -8.12 22.51
C ARG A 98 -4.64 -8.04 24.03
N ARG A 99 -4.49 -6.84 24.61
CA ARG A 99 -4.50 -6.65 26.07
C ARG A 99 -5.84 -7.03 26.68
N GLU A 100 -6.94 -6.57 26.09
CA GLU A 100 -8.29 -6.80 26.61
C GLU A 100 -8.74 -8.26 26.41
N THR A 101 -8.36 -8.88 25.30
CA THR A 101 -8.80 -10.25 24.98
C THR A 101 -7.84 -11.32 25.48
N ASN A 102 -6.69 -10.92 26.00
CA ASN A 102 -5.59 -11.77 26.49
C ASN A 102 -5.21 -12.92 25.52
N SER A 103 -5.46 -12.73 24.21
CA SER A 103 -5.31 -13.76 23.18
C SER A 103 -5.03 -13.11 21.83
N TRP A 104 -4.17 -13.75 21.02
CA TRP A 104 -3.85 -13.31 19.67
C TRP A 104 -4.89 -13.72 18.62
N ARG A 105 -5.81 -14.63 18.97
CA ARG A 105 -6.83 -15.12 18.03
C ARG A 105 -7.73 -14.00 17.53
N TRP A 106 -8.25 -13.18 18.44
CA TRP A 106 -9.19 -12.11 18.11
C TRP A 106 -8.56 -10.95 17.35
N PRO A 107 -7.39 -10.41 17.76
CA PRO A 107 -6.69 -9.41 16.96
C PRO A 107 -6.33 -9.90 15.55
N ALA A 108 -5.88 -11.15 15.42
CA ALA A 108 -5.53 -11.71 14.11
C ALA A 108 -6.77 -11.87 13.21
N VAL A 109 -7.91 -12.30 13.76
CA VAL A 109 -9.18 -12.40 13.01
C VAL A 109 -9.66 -11.02 12.58
N ALA A 110 -9.68 -10.03 13.48
CA ALA A 110 -10.11 -8.68 13.15
C ALA A 110 -9.20 -8.03 12.09
N PHE A 111 -7.89 -8.20 12.23
CA PHE A 111 -6.90 -7.69 11.29
C PHE A 111 -7.04 -8.34 9.91
N SER A 112 -7.09 -9.67 9.85
CA SER A 112 -7.24 -10.41 8.59
C SER A 112 -8.58 -10.13 7.90
N TYR A 113 -9.67 -10.01 8.66
CA TYR A 113 -10.98 -9.64 8.14
C TYR A 113 -10.96 -8.25 7.50
N MET A 114 -10.43 -7.25 8.20
CA MET A 114 -10.35 -5.87 7.69
C MET A 114 -9.37 -5.72 6.53
N PHE A 115 -8.25 -6.46 6.56
CA PHE A 115 -7.31 -6.55 5.45
C PHE A 115 -7.98 -7.15 4.21
N GLY A 116 -8.70 -8.27 4.37
CA GLY A 116 -9.46 -8.89 3.28
C GLY A 116 -10.53 -7.96 2.72
N LEU A 117 -11.28 -7.27 3.59
CA LEU A 117 -12.28 -6.29 3.18
C LEU A 117 -11.63 -5.13 2.38
N ALA A 118 -10.52 -4.59 2.86
CA ALA A 118 -9.79 -3.53 2.19
C ALA A 118 -9.26 -3.97 0.82
N TRP A 119 -8.74 -5.19 0.72
CA TRP A 119 -8.27 -5.76 -0.53
C TRP A 119 -9.40 -5.91 -1.55
N VAL A 120 -10.55 -6.45 -1.13
CA VAL A 120 -11.73 -6.63 -2.00
C VAL A 120 -12.28 -5.27 -2.44
N ALA A 121 -12.37 -4.30 -1.53
CA ALA A 121 -12.85 -2.95 -1.85
C ALA A 121 -11.92 -2.24 -2.84
N ALA A 122 -10.60 -2.35 -2.65
CA ALA A 122 -9.62 -1.76 -3.56
C ALA A 122 -9.65 -2.42 -4.95
N PHE A 123 -9.77 -3.75 -5.00
CA PHE A 123 -9.92 -4.48 -6.26
C PHE A 123 -11.22 -4.09 -7.00
N ALA A 124 -12.33 -3.99 -6.28
CA ALA A 124 -13.60 -3.56 -6.85
C ALA A 124 -13.51 -2.12 -7.37
N ALA A 125 -12.94 -1.20 -6.58
CA ALA A 125 -12.77 0.20 -6.95
C ALA A 125 -11.87 0.34 -8.20
N ARG A 126 -10.78 -0.41 -8.28
CA ARG A 126 -9.92 -0.47 -9.48
C ARG A 126 -10.67 -0.97 -10.70
N SER A 127 -11.38 -2.08 -10.55
CA SER A 127 -12.14 -2.70 -11.64
C SER A 127 -13.22 -1.77 -12.18
N ILE A 128 -13.90 -1.04 -11.29
CA ILE A 128 -14.89 -0.02 -11.65
C ILE A 128 -14.22 1.16 -12.36
N ALA A 129 -13.10 1.65 -11.84
CA ALA A 129 -12.36 2.77 -12.45
C ALA A 129 -11.89 2.44 -13.88
N ILE A 130 -11.33 1.24 -14.09
CA ILE A 130 -10.95 0.76 -15.42
C ILE A 130 -12.18 0.64 -16.33
N GLY A 131 -13.29 0.12 -15.82
CA GLY A 131 -14.55 0.01 -16.57
C GLY A 131 -15.17 1.36 -16.96
N LEU A 132 -14.89 2.41 -16.19
CA LEU A 132 -15.29 3.79 -16.48
C LEU A 132 -14.32 4.50 -17.46
N GLY A 133 -13.24 3.84 -17.88
CA GLY A 133 -12.24 4.39 -18.80
C GLY A 133 -11.25 5.37 -18.17
N ALA A 134 -11.05 5.29 -16.85
CA ALA A 134 -10.06 6.08 -16.11
C ALA A 134 -8.64 5.50 -16.20
#